data_AF-A0AAD5T3T6-F1
#
_entry.id   AF-A0AAD5T3T6-F1
#
_cell.length_a   1.000
_cell.length_b   1.000
_cell.length_c   1.000
_cell.angle_alpha   90.00
_cell.angle_beta   90.00
_cell.angle_gamma   90.00
#
_symmetry.space_group_name_H-M   'P 1'
#
loop_
_entity.id
_entity.type
_entity.pdbx_description
1 polymer ?
#
loop_
_entity_poly.entity_id
_entity_poly.type
_entity_poly.pdbx_seq_one_letter_code
_entity_poly.pdbx_strand_id
1 'polypeptide(L)' 'MGKYDASHPFASLKGSDNIIAFTTKRFPNPLIVQGAGAGAAVTAFGVFSDILKIKRQVEYAARLHPNAHS' A
#
# COMPACT_ATOMS: atom_id res chain seq x y z
N MET A 1 16.82 16.95 -0.82
CA MET A 1 15.37 16.89 -0.55
C MET A 1 14.73 18.15 -1.11
N GLY A 2 13.64 18.02 -1.87
CA GLY A 2 12.94 19.16 -2.46
C GLY A 2 12.31 20.06 -1.40
N LYS A 3 12.34 21.38 -1.62
CA LYS A 3 11.59 22.32 -0.80
C LYS A 3 10.14 22.33 -1.27
N TYR A 4 9.21 22.25 -0.33
CA TYR A 4 7.77 22.32 -0.57
C TYR A 4 7.19 23.51 0.19
N ASP A 5 6.16 24.15 -0.37
CA ASP A 5 5.40 25.18 0.32
C ASP A 5 4.66 24.61 1.54
N ALA A 6 4.36 25.45 2.53
CA ALA A 6 3.72 25.02 3.78
C ALA A 6 2.32 24.41 3.59
N SER A 7 1.65 24.71 2.47
CA SER A 7 0.36 24.13 2.09
C SER A 7 0.48 22.77 1.41
N HIS A 8 1.70 22.35 1.04
CA HIS A 8 1.92 21.11 0.33
C HIS A 8 1.69 19.90 1.28
N PRO A 9 1.01 18.83 0.85
CA PRO A 9 0.72 17.66 1.69
C PRO A 9 1.93 17.00 2.34
N PHE A 10 3.13 17.19 1.80
CA PHE A 10 4.38 16.66 2.37
C PHE A 10 4.89 17.50 3.57
N ALA A 11 4.43 18.75 3.71
CA ALA A 11 4.80 19.64 4.80
C ALA A 11 4.00 19.36 6.09
N SER A 12 2.94 18.54 6.03
CA SER A 12 2.10 18.19 7.19
C SER A 12 2.41 16.82 7.81
N LEU A 13 3.51 16.17 7.39
CA LEU A 13 3.92 14.88 7.95
C LEU A 13 4.26 15.02 9.45
N LYS A 14 3.70 14.15 10.29
CA LYS A 14 4.04 14.06 11.71
C LYS A 14 4.89 12.82 11.95
N GLY A 15 6.06 12.98 12.57
CA GLY A 15 6.89 11.86 13.02
C GLY A 15 7.36 10.93 11.89
N SER A 16 7.00 9.63 11.98
CA SER A 16 7.40 8.55 11.06
C SER A 16 6.31 8.22 10.02
N ASP A 17 5.44 9.17 9.69
CA ASP A 17 4.45 8.99 8.64
C ASP A 17 5.11 8.92 7.27
N ASN A 18 4.69 7.94 6.47
CA ASN A 18 5.00 7.88 5.04
C ASN A 18 3.87 8.53 4.25
N ILE A 19 4.22 9.19 3.14
CA ILE A 19 3.26 9.76 2.20
C ILE A 19 3.66 9.40 0.76
N ILE A 20 2.68 9.00 -0.03
CA ILE A 20 2.81 8.74 -1.46
C ILE A 20 1.71 9.53 -2.15
N ALA A 21 2.09 10.42 -3.07
CA ALA A 21 1.16 11.14 -3.91
C ALA A 21 1.39 10.74 -5.37
N PHE A 22 0.33 10.35 -6.08
CA PHE A 22 0.41 10.01 -7.50
C PHE A 22 -0.79 10.56 -8.27
N THR A 23 -0.53 11.00 -9.50
CA THR A 23 -1.54 11.50 -10.44
C THR A 23 -1.74 10.50 -11.56
N THR A 24 -2.95 10.44 -12.11
CA THR A 24 -3.24 9.59 -13.28
C THR A 24 -4.09 10.37 -14.26
N LYS A 25 -4.21 9.89 -15.51
CA LYS A 25 -5.12 10.50 -16.49
C LYS A 25 -6.58 10.62 -15.98
N ARG A 26 -7.00 9.70 -15.10
CA ARG A 26 -8.34 9.67 -14.52
C ARG A 26 -8.47 10.53 -13.25
N PHE A 27 -7.35 10.82 -12.59
CA PHE A 27 -7.29 11.60 -11.36
C PHE A 27 -6.30 12.76 -11.56
N PRO A 28 -6.76 13.89 -12.14
CA PRO A 28 -5.93 15.07 -12.37
C PRO A 28 -5.52 15.75 -11.05
N ASN A 29 -6.33 15.62 -10.01
CA ASN A 29 -5.93 15.97 -8.65
C ASN A 29 -5.15 14.77 -8.04
N PRO A 30 -4.00 14.99 -7.37
CA PRO A 30 -3.19 13.91 -6.82
C PRO A 30 -3.97 13.05 -5.82
N LEU A 31 -3.90 11.74 -5.99
CA LEU A 31 -4.32 10.79 -4.98
C LEU A 31 -3.19 10.67 -3.95
N ILE A 32 -3.52 10.94 -2.69
CA ILE A 32 -2.57 10.94 -1.58
C ILE A 32 -2.88 9.76 -0.66
N VAL A 33 -1.87 8.94 -0.42
CA VAL A 33 -1.88 7.87 0.58
C VAL A 33 -0.91 8.27 1.68
N GLN A 34 -1.39 8.45 2.90
CA GLN A 34 -0.59 8.81 4.06
C GLN A 34 -0.93 7.91 5.25
N GLY A 35 0.06 7.60 6.08
CA GLY A 35 -0.12 6.93 7.36
C GLY A 35 1.22 6.52 7.97
N ALA A 36 1.15 5.87 9.13
CA ALA A 36 2.34 5.40 9.84
C ALA A 36 3.19 4.48 8.95
N GLY A 37 4.40 4.93 8.66
CA GLY A 37 5.33 4.26 7.75
C GLY A 37 6.25 3.21 8.40
N ALA A 38 6.32 3.24 9.73
CA ALA A 38 7.18 2.38 10.53
C ALA A 38 6.53 2.09 11.89
N GLY A 39 6.94 0.98 12.50
CA GLY A 39 6.46 0.50 13.81
C GLY A 39 6.06 -0.97 13.75
N ALA A 40 6.35 -1.72 14.80
CA ALA A 40 6.18 -3.19 14.81
C ALA A 40 4.76 -3.63 14.40
N ALA A 41 3.72 -2.97 14.91
CA ALA A 41 2.34 -3.30 14.60
C ALA A 41 1.96 -3.01 13.12
N VAL A 42 2.38 -1.85 12.58
CA VAL A 42 2.05 -1.49 11.19
C VAL A 42 2.82 -2.31 10.17
N THR A 43 4.07 -2.67 10.49
CA THR A 43 4.86 -3.59 9.67
C THR A 43 4.27 -5.00 9.70
N ALA A 44 3.90 -5.52 10.87
CA ALA A 44 3.27 -6.84 10.99
C ALA A 44 1.92 -6.90 10.26
N PHE A 45 1.13 -5.83 10.31
CA PHE A 45 -0.11 -5.71 9.56
C PHE A 45 0.10 -5.78 8.05
N GLY A 46 1.15 -5.13 7.54
CA GLY A 46 1.53 -5.20 6.13
C GLY A 46 1.82 -6.64 5.68
N VAL A 47 2.68 -7.34 6.42
CA VAL A 47 3.02 -8.75 6.15
C VAL A 47 1.80 -9.65 6.22
N PHE A 48 0.96 -9.50 7.26
CA PHE A 48 -0.24 -10.30 7.43
C PHE A 48 -1.24 -10.10 6.28
N SER A 49 -1.39 -8.86 5.80
CA SER A 49 -2.22 -8.54 4.65
C SER A 49 -1.77 -9.26 3.38
N ASP A 50 -0.46 -9.42 3.19
CA ASP A 50 0.09 -10.16 2.05
C ASP A 50 -0.12 -11.67 2.17
N ILE A 51 -0.01 -12.24 3.37
CA ILE A 51 -0.38 -13.65 3.62
C ILE A 51 -1.83 -13.91 3.21
N LEU A 52 -2.76 -13.01 3.58
CA LEU A 52 -4.18 -13.14 3.19
C LEU A 52 -4.38 -13.06 1.68
N LYS A 53 -3.62 -12.22 0.97
CA LYS A 53 -3.67 -12.14 -0.50
C LYS A 53 -3.16 -13.43 -1.13
N ILE A 54 -2.03 -13.96 -0.65
CA ILE A 54 -1.44 -15.21 -1.15
C ILE A 54 -2.40 -16.37 -0.94
N LYS A 55 -2.99 -16.49 0.26
CA LYS A 55 -4.03 -17.50 0.54
C LYS A 55 -5.14 -17.46 -0.52
N ARG A 56 -5.71 -16.29 -0.79
CA ARG A 56 -6.78 -16.14 -1.78
C ARG A 56 -6.34 -16.53 -3.19
N GLN A 57 -5.11 -16.21 -3.57
CA GLN A 57 -4.57 -16.56 -4.89
C GLN A 57 -4.38 -18.08 -5.04
N VAL A 58 -3.85 -18.74 -4.01
CA VAL A 58 -3.69 -20.20 -4.00
C VAL A 58 -5.06 -20.90 -4.04
N GLU A 59 -6.03 -20.44 -3.25
CA GLU A 59 -7.40 -20.97 -3.29
C GLU A 59 -8.06 -20.78 -4.66
N TYR A 60 -7.85 -19.62 -5.30
CA TYR A 60 -8.35 -19.36 -6.65
C TYR A 60 -7.71 -20.29 -7.69
N ALA A 61 -6.38 -20.45 -7.64
CA ALA A 61 -5.65 -21.34 -8.53
C ALA A 61 -6.09 -22.81 -8.38
N ALA A 62 -6.25 -23.29 -7.15
CA ALA A 62 -6.72 -24.64 -6.86
C ALA A 62 -8.14 -24.90 -7.37
N ARG A 63 -9.02 -23.88 -7.33
CA ARG A 63 -10.38 -23.97 -7.89
C ARG A 63 -10.41 -24.05 -9.41
N LEU A 64 -9.50 -23.35 -10.09
CA LEU A 64 -9.45 -23.34 -11.56
C LEU A 64 -8.73 -24.57 -12.15
N HIS A 65 -7.80 -25.16 -11.41
CA HIS A 65 -6.98 -26.27 -11.90
C HIS A 65 -6.96 -27.45 -10.90
N PRO A 66 -8.10 -28.16 -10.74
CA PRO A 66 -8.23 -29.24 -9.74
C PRO A 66 -7.30 -30.44 -9.99
N ASN A 67 -6.75 -30.57 -11.21
CA ASN A 67 -5.92 -31.70 -11.64
C ASN A 67 -4.44 -31.34 -11.87
N ALA A 68 -3.95 -30.15 -11.47
CA ALA A 68 -2.56 -29.74 -11.71
C ALA A 68 -1.51 -30.47 -10.86
N HIS A 69 -1.93 -31.50 -10.10
CA HIS A 69 -1.09 -32.32 -9.24
C HIS A 69 -0.91 -33.77 -9.74
N SER A 70 -1.27 -34.08 -10.99
CA SER A 70 -0.94 -35.36 -11.66
C SER A 70 0.37 -35.29 -12.42
#